data_AF-A0A942LCL3-F1
#
_entry.id   AF-A0A942LCL3-F1
#
_cell.length_a   1.000
_cell.length_b   1.000
_cell.length_c   1.000
_cell.angle_alpha   90.00
_cell.angle_beta   90.00
_cell.angle_gamma   90.00
#
_symmetry.space_group_name_H-M   'P 1'
#
loop_
_entity.id
_entity.type
_entity.pdbx_description
1 polymer ?
#
loop_
_entity_poly.entity_id
_entity_poly.type
_entity_poly.pdbx_seq_one_letter_code
_entity_poly.pdbx_strand_id
1 'polypeptide(L)' 'LDKPQKIQGLHDLDVEKYGVIVTKGAKSGLLLPNLEGVDSVEEQVRIALQKAGIRPDEEYKLQRFEVVRHR' A
#
# COMPACT_ATOMS: atom_id res chain seq x y z
N LEU A 1 -6.90 -11.70 -5.33
CA LEU A 1 -6.50 -10.67 -4.35
C LEU A 1 -7.13 -11.04 -3.04
N ASP A 2 -6.31 -11.25 -2.00
CA ASP A 2 -6.85 -11.53 -0.67
C ASP A 2 -7.48 -10.27 -0.05
N LYS A 3 -8.37 -10.43 0.94
CA LYS A 3 -9.09 -9.28 1.51
C LYS A 3 -8.10 -8.30 2.19
N PRO A 4 -8.21 -6.98 1.96
CA PRO A 4 -7.32 -6.01 2.60
C PRO A 4 -7.43 -6.04 4.13
N GLN A 5 -6.30 -6.16 4.81
CA GLN A 5 -6.19 -6.18 6.27
C GLN A 5 -5.65 -4.84 6.79
N LYS A 6 -6.17 -4.38 7.93
CA LYS A 6 -5.55 -3.25 8.65
C LYS A 6 -4.18 -3.68 9.17
N ILE A 7 -3.23 -2.77 9.15
CA ILE A 7 -1.90 -2.96 9.74
C ILE A 7 -1.79 -2.19 11.06
N GLN A 8 -0.97 -2.68 11.99
CA GLN A 8 -0.66 -1.96 13.23
C GLN A 8 0.50 -0.99 13.05
N GLY A 9 1.35 -1.22 12.04
CA GLY A 9 2.42 -0.30 11.65
C GLY A 9 3.14 -0.76 10.39
N LEU A 10 4.12 0.03 9.94
CA LEU A 10 4.91 -0.28 8.74
C LEU A 10 5.69 -1.58 8.86
N HIS A 11 6.02 -2.02 10.08
CA HIS A 11 6.68 -3.31 10.33
C HIS A 11 5.84 -4.54 9.92
N ASP A 12 4.53 -4.37 9.71
CA ASP A 12 3.65 -5.43 9.19
C ASP A 12 3.69 -5.53 7.66
N LEU A 13 4.45 -4.67 6.99
CA LEU A 13 4.58 -4.63 5.54
C LEU A 13 5.92 -5.19 5.10
N ASP A 14 5.86 -5.88 3.97
CA ASP A 14 7.00 -6.44 3.26
C ASP A 14 6.76 -6.08 1.79
N VAL A 15 7.68 -5.31 1.20
CA VAL A 15 7.55 -4.78 -0.16
C VAL A 15 7.45 -5.87 -1.21
N GLU A 16 8.02 -7.05 -0.97
CA GLU A 16 8.00 -8.18 -1.91
C GLU A 16 6.73 -9.03 -1.77
N LYS A 17 6.14 -9.07 -0.56
CA LYS A 17 5.00 -9.93 -0.26
C LYS A 17 3.65 -9.23 -0.32
N TYR A 18 3.57 -8.00 0.19
CA TYR A 18 2.31 -7.29 0.40
C TYR A 18 2.16 -6.06 -0.49
N GLY A 19 0.99 -5.95 -1.11
CA GLY A 19 0.53 -4.69 -1.69
C GLY A 19 -0.05 -3.79 -0.61
N VAL A 20 -0.02 -2.49 -0.85
CA VAL A 20 -0.57 -1.46 0.05
C VAL A 20 -1.76 -0.77 -0.59
N ILE A 21 -2.74 -0.41 0.23
CA ILE A 21 -3.89 0.41 -0.14
C ILE A 21 -3.96 1.58 0.84
N VAL A 22 -4.00 2.79 0.29
CA VAL A 22 -4.26 4.03 1.04
C VAL A 22 -5.64 4.56 0.70
N THR A 23 -6.38 5.04 1.70
CA THR A 23 -7.73 5.60 1.50
C THR A 23 -7.94 6.85 2.34
N LYS A 24 -8.50 7.90 1.72
CA LYS A 24 -8.98 9.12 2.38
C LYS A 24 -10.29 9.58 1.74
N GLY A 25 -11.41 9.38 2.42
CA GLY A 25 -12.73 9.73 1.88
C GLY A 25 -13.00 8.97 0.58
N ALA A 26 -13.21 9.70 -0.52
CA ALA A 26 -13.39 9.14 -1.87
C ALA A 26 -12.07 8.85 -2.62
N LYS A 27 -10.92 9.30 -2.09
CA LYS A 27 -9.61 9.07 -2.69
C LYS A 27 -9.07 7.72 -2.25
N SER A 28 -8.55 6.93 -3.18
CA SER A 28 -7.82 5.70 -2.89
C SER A 28 -6.68 5.48 -3.88
N GLY A 29 -5.64 4.81 -3.40
CA GLY A 29 -4.51 4.40 -4.23
C GLY A 29 -4.01 3.06 -3.75
N LEU A 30 -3.55 2.25 -4.69
CA LEU A 30 -2.96 0.96 -4.40
C LEU A 30 -1.60 0.84 -5.07
N LEU A 31 -0.71 0.11 -4.43
CA LEU A 31 0.53 -0.32 -5.03
C LEU A 31 0.72 -1.82 -4.80
N LEU A 32 1.12 -2.52 -5.86
CA LEU A 32 1.38 -3.95 -5.81
C LEU A 32 2.68 -4.24 -5.06
N PRO A 33 2.84 -5.46 -4.50
CA PRO A 33 4.13 -5.94 -4.04
C PRO A 33 5.08 -6.21 -5.20
N ASN A 34 6.38 -6.31 -4.87
CA ASN A 34 7.46 -6.76 -5.72
C ASN A 34 7.56 -5.96 -7.03
N LEU A 35 7.60 -4.64 -6.88
CA LEU A 35 7.80 -3.72 -8.00
C LEU A 35 9.26 -3.31 -8.09
N GLU A 36 9.80 -3.36 -9.31
CA GLU A 36 11.15 -2.89 -9.59
C GLU A 36 11.31 -1.41 -9.24
N GLY A 37 12.37 -1.07 -8.51
CA GLY A 37 12.67 0.30 -8.06
C GLY A 37 11.87 0.77 -6.85
N VAL A 38 11.24 -0.15 -6.09
CA VAL A 38 10.56 0.15 -4.82
C VAL A 38 11.14 -0.74 -3.73
N ASP A 39 12.17 -0.23 -3.06
CA ASP A 39 12.99 -1.03 -2.12
C ASP A 39 12.61 -0.81 -0.64
N SER A 40 11.66 0.09 -0.35
CA SER A 40 11.22 0.38 1.02
C SER A 40 9.70 0.50 1.14
N VAL A 41 9.19 0.15 2.32
CA VAL A 41 7.76 0.25 2.65
C VAL A 41 7.31 1.71 2.61
N GLU A 42 8.12 2.61 3.14
CA GLU A 42 7.88 4.05 3.15
C GLU A 42 7.73 4.58 1.72
N GLU A 43 8.59 4.15 0.81
CA GLU A 43 8.49 4.50 -0.61
C GLU A 43 7.23 3.92 -1.26
N GLN A 44 6.91 2.66 -0.98
CA GLN A 44 5.70 2.01 -1.47
C GLN A 44 4.44 2.79 -1.07
N VAL A 45 4.34 3.18 0.21
CA VAL A 45 3.23 3.99 0.73
C VAL A 45 3.22 5.37 0.09
N ARG A 46 4.38 6.04 -0.04
CA ARG A 46 4.50 7.36 -0.68
C ARG A 46 4.01 7.35 -2.13
N ILE A 47 4.37 6.32 -2.90
CA ILE A 47 3.91 6.16 -4.30
C ILE A 47 2.39 5.93 -4.33
N ALA A 48 1.86 5.09 -3.43
CA ALA A 48 0.42 4.85 -3.35
C ALA A 48 -0.36 6.14 -3.02
N LEU A 49 0.14 6.95 -2.09
CA LEU A 49 -0.42 8.26 -1.73
C LEU A 49 -0.39 9.24 -2.92
N GLN A 50 0.74 9.31 -3.63
CA GLN A 50 0.87 10.14 -4.83
C GLN A 50 -0.15 9.74 -5.90
N LYS A 51 -0.31 8.43 -6.18
CA LYS A 51 -1.32 7.92 -7.12
C LYS A 51 -2.76 8.22 -6.70
N ALA A 52 -3.02 8.26 -5.39
CA ALA A 52 -4.32 8.62 -4.83
C ALA A 52 -4.58 10.14 -4.77
N GLY A 53 -3.57 10.97 -5.03
CA GLY A 53 -3.64 12.42 -4.78
C GLY A 53 -3.88 12.75 -3.31
N ILE A 54 -3.31 11.96 -2.39
CA ILE A 54 -3.33 12.16 -0.94
C ILE A 54 -1.95 12.64 -0.52
N ARG A 55 -1.87 13.71 0.26
CA ARG A 55 -0.59 14.20 0.80
C ARG A 55 -0.18 13.37 2.03
N PRO A 56 1.13 13.18 2.26
CA PRO A 56 1.62 12.38 3.39
C PRO A 56 1.30 12.97 4.77
N ASP A 57 1.04 14.27 4.85
CA ASP A 57 0.63 14.97 6.07
C ASP A 57 -0.88 14.92 6.34
N GLU A 58 -1.68 14.37 5.42
CA GLU A 58 -3.10 14.18 5.60
C GLU A 58 -3.40 12.92 6.43
N GLU A 59 -4.51 12.92 7.18
CA GLU A 59 -5.00 11.67 7.79
C GLU A 59 -5.53 10.72 6.70
N TYR A 60 -4.96 9.50 6.63
CA TYR A 60 -5.37 8.44 5.72
C TYR A 60 -5.38 7.08 6.41
N LYS A 61 -6.14 6.14 5.85
CA LYS A 61 -6.13 4.72 6.25
C LYS A 61 -5.13 3.96 5.40
N LEU A 62 -4.31 3.13 6.03
CA LEU A 62 -3.36 2.24 5.36
C LEU A 62 -3.76 0.77 5.63
N GLN A 63 -3.80 -0.02 4.56
CA GLN A 63 -4.14 -1.44 4.60
C GLN A 63 -3.18 -2.22 3.71
N ARG A 64 -3.00 -3.51 4.00
CA ARG A 64 -2.21 -4.44 3.19
C ARG A 64 -3.07 -5.49 2.51
N PHE A 65 -2.64 -6.04 1.39
CA PHE A 65 -3.25 -7.20 0.76
C PHE A 65 -2.20 -8.10 0.12
N GLU A 66 -2.52 -9.40 0.02
CA GLU A 66 -1.64 -10.38 -0.63
C GLU A 66 -2.10 -10.64 -2.07
N VAL A 67 -1.13 -10.65 -3.00
CA VAL A 67 -1.38 -10.95 -4.41
C VAL A 67 -1.19 -12.45 -4.63
N VAL A 68 -2.31 -13.18 -4.61
CA VAL A 68 -2.34 -14.56 -5.09
C VAL A 68 -2.27 -14.52 -6.62
N ARG A 69 -1.12 -14.91 -7.20
CA ARG A 69 -1.00 -15.11 -8.65
C ARG A 69 -1.68 -16.43 -9.02
N HIS A 70 -2.79 -16.35 -9.75
CA HIS A 70 -3.34 -17.53 -10.43
C HIS A 70 -2.39 -17.90 -11.57
N ARG A 71 -1.93 -19.15 -11.61
CA ARG A 71 -1.17 -19.70 -12.74
C ARG A 71 -2.06 -19.91 -13.95
#